data_AF-A0A0G3H433-F1
#
_entry.id   AF-A0A0G3H433-F1
#
_cell.length_a   1.000
_cell.length_b   1.000
_cell.length_c   1.000
_cell.angle_alpha   90.00
_cell.angle_beta   90.00
_cell.angle_gamma   90.00
#
_symmetry.space_group_name_H-M   'P 1'
#
loop_
_entity.id
_entity.type
_entity.pdbx_description
1 polymer ?
#
loop_
_entity_poly.entity_id
_entity_poly.type
_entity_poly.pdbx_seq_one_letter_code
_entity_poly.pdbx_strand_id
1 'polypeptide(L)'
;MEWDMGLSAGPGGFGVAISLAEGQTHLLGMFPTIARCVTSAFNAAPSHQPRRVVLVHATGISVRELGRYVGDLAAAGLDPEAVEMRSDIDVLESSITSRALLIDADRDLLIGRLPRTAPFDADTLARYVADDPVHTRVFLTGHPEVRDRYHLAARDYAPQIVERPALAALALNTPTPTSLMSTTRLGSSLMVGPRRAWPLLITMAIAVSIVVGWTVLFLT
;
A
#
# COMPACT_ATOMS: atom_id res chain seq x y z
N MET A 1 -12.15 12.83 -14.91
CA MET A 1 -11.35 13.61 -13.94
C MET A 1 -10.25 12.71 -13.43
N GLU A 2 -9.00 13.16 -13.43
CA GLU A 2 -7.90 12.38 -12.85
C GLU A 2 -7.95 12.47 -11.33
N TRP A 3 -7.66 11.36 -10.66
CA TRP A 3 -7.63 11.26 -9.21
C TRP A 3 -6.60 10.21 -8.78
N ASP A 4 -6.05 10.39 -7.58
CA ASP A 4 -5.12 9.46 -6.95
C ASP A 4 -5.76 8.86 -5.69
N MET A 5 -5.41 7.61 -5.37
CA MET A 5 -5.91 6.89 -4.20
C MET A 5 -4.77 6.58 -3.23
N GLY A 6 -4.94 6.92 -1.95
CA GLY A 6 -4.04 6.54 -0.87
C GLY A 6 -4.70 5.49 0.02
N LEU A 7 -3.97 4.45 0.38
CA LEU A 7 -4.35 3.47 1.39
C LEU A 7 -3.25 3.37 2.45
N SER A 8 -3.62 3.25 3.72
CA SER A 8 -2.67 2.96 4.79
C SER A 8 -3.14 1.74 5.58
N ALA A 9 -2.38 0.65 5.48
CA ALA A 9 -2.69 -0.60 6.15
C ALA A 9 -2.27 -0.55 7.62
N GLY A 10 -3.12 -1.09 8.50
CA GLY A 10 -2.83 -1.32 9.91
C GLY A 10 -3.66 -2.48 10.48
N PRO A 11 -3.43 -2.87 11.73
CA PRO A 11 -4.12 -4.00 12.37
C PRO A 11 -5.66 -3.87 12.40
N GLY A 12 -6.18 -2.64 12.39
CA GLY A 12 -7.62 -2.34 12.39
C GLY A 12 -8.27 -2.22 11.01
N GLY A 13 -7.50 -2.45 9.93
CA GLY A 13 -7.94 -2.27 8.56
C GLY A 13 -7.14 -1.18 7.85
N PHE A 14 -7.83 -0.41 7.00
CA PHE A 14 -7.19 0.45 6.01
C PHE A 14 -7.75 1.87 6.10
N GLY A 15 -6.86 2.81 6.33
CA GLY A 15 -7.18 4.23 6.21
C GLY A 15 -7.13 4.65 4.75
N VAL A 16 -8.10 5.44 4.30
CA VAL A 16 -8.24 5.81 2.90
C VAL A 16 -8.32 7.31 2.73
N ALA A 17 -7.60 7.79 1.73
CA ALA A 17 -7.71 9.15 1.22
C ALA A 17 -7.74 9.15 -0.30
N ILE A 18 -8.32 10.18 -0.89
CA ILE A 18 -8.27 10.43 -2.34
C ILE A 18 -7.77 11.85 -2.59
N SER A 19 -7.07 12.06 -3.70
CA SER A 19 -6.72 13.39 -4.18
C SER A 19 -7.36 13.62 -5.54
N LEU A 20 -8.15 14.68 -5.66
CA LEU A 20 -8.76 15.10 -6.92
C LEU A 20 -7.83 16.10 -7.65
N ALA A 21 -7.99 16.25 -8.96
CA ALA A 21 -7.15 17.12 -9.81
C ALA A 21 -7.02 18.59 -9.35
N GLU A 22 -7.91 19.06 -8.47
CA GLU A 22 -7.87 20.41 -7.86
C GLU A 22 -6.97 20.50 -6.62
N GLY A 23 -6.22 19.43 -6.30
CA GLY A 23 -5.21 19.41 -5.24
C GLY A 23 -5.76 19.26 -3.83
N GLN A 24 -7.07 19.13 -3.66
CA GLN A 24 -7.66 18.78 -2.37
C GLN A 24 -7.59 17.28 -2.13
N THR A 25 -6.97 16.91 -1.01
CA THR A 25 -6.98 15.55 -0.48
C THR A 25 -8.15 15.37 0.48
N HIS A 26 -9.01 14.39 0.23
CA HIS A 26 -10.15 14.06 1.07
C HIS A 26 -9.90 12.76 1.85
N LEU A 27 -10.09 12.81 3.16
CA LEU A 27 -10.05 11.62 4.01
C LEU A 27 -11.40 10.91 3.91
N LEU A 28 -11.40 9.65 3.48
CA LEU A 28 -12.62 8.84 3.41
C LEU A 28 -12.88 8.05 4.70
N GLY A 29 -11.84 7.85 5.51
CA GLY A 29 -11.92 7.19 6.81
C GLY A 29 -11.27 5.80 6.83
N MET A 30 -11.67 4.99 7.80
CA MET A 30 -11.16 3.64 8.04
C MET A 30 -12.15 2.58 7.53
N PHE A 31 -11.62 1.54 6.88
CA PHE A 31 -12.41 0.42 6.40
C PHE A 31 -11.75 -0.92 6.75
N PRO A 32 -12.55 -1.97 7.05
CA PRO A 32 -12.00 -3.25 7.48
C PRO A 32 -11.32 -4.04 6.36
N THR A 33 -11.61 -3.74 5.08
CA THR A 33 -11.07 -4.48 3.93
C THR A 33 -10.72 -3.55 2.78
N ILE A 34 -9.75 -3.97 1.95
CA ILE A 34 -9.36 -3.26 0.73
C ILE A 34 -10.54 -3.10 -0.23
N ALA A 35 -11.37 -4.13 -0.42
CA ALA A 35 -12.54 -4.03 -1.28
C ALA A 35 -13.47 -2.87 -0.87
N ARG A 36 -13.74 -2.70 0.44
CA ARG A 36 -14.56 -1.58 0.93
C ARG A 36 -13.88 -0.22 0.78
N CYS A 37 -12.56 -0.17 0.90
CA CYS A 37 -11.78 1.04 0.59
C CYS A 37 -11.98 1.47 -0.85
N VAL A 38 -11.78 0.53 -1.77
CA VAL A 38 -11.83 0.76 -3.21
C VAL A 38 -13.23 1.16 -3.62
N THR A 39 -14.28 0.46 -3.17
CA THR A 39 -15.68 0.85 -3.42
C THR A 39 -15.97 2.26 -2.91
N SER A 40 -15.52 2.61 -1.70
CA SER A 40 -15.76 3.94 -1.13
C SER A 40 -15.02 5.03 -1.89
N ALA A 41 -13.80 4.76 -2.34
CA ALA A 41 -13.01 5.67 -3.18
C ALA A 41 -13.67 5.91 -4.55
N PHE A 42 -14.13 4.86 -5.23
CA PHE A 42 -14.86 5.00 -6.50
C PHE A 42 -16.19 5.74 -6.34
N ASN A 43 -16.89 5.57 -5.21
CA ASN A 43 -18.10 6.35 -4.93
C ASN A 43 -17.81 7.84 -4.72
N ALA A 44 -16.63 8.18 -4.18
CA ALA A 44 -16.19 9.55 -3.96
C ALA A 44 -15.53 10.21 -5.19
N ALA A 45 -14.95 9.42 -6.09
CA ALA A 45 -14.30 9.86 -7.32
C ALA A 45 -14.78 9.01 -8.53
N PRO A 46 -16.00 9.26 -9.05
CA PRO A 46 -16.73 8.32 -9.90
C PRO A 46 -16.29 8.25 -11.38
N SER A 47 -15.09 8.72 -11.74
CA SER A 47 -14.64 8.68 -13.13
C SER A 47 -13.28 8.00 -13.29
N HIS A 48 -13.26 6.91 -14.05
CA HIS A 48 -12.06 6.16 -14.48
C HIS A 48 -11.22 5.58 -13.33
N GLN A 49 -10.26 4.72 -13.68
CA GLN A 49 -9.27 4.21 -12.74
C GLN A 49 -8.47 5.36 -12.14
N PRO A 50 -8.03 5.26 -10.88
CA PRO A 50 -7.10 6.23 -10.32
C PRO A 50 -5.81 6.22 -11.14
N ARG A 51 -5.24 7.40 -11.36
CA ARG A 51 -3.98 7.58 -12.08
C ARG A 51 -2.81 6.96 -11.32
N ARG A 52 -2.88 7.01 -9.98
CA ARG A 52 -1.88 6.47 -9.06
C ARG A 52 -2.58 5.92 -7.82
N VAL A 53 -2.10 4.78 -7.33
CA VAL A 53 -2.50 4.19 -6.06
C VAL A 53 -1.27 4.11 -5.16
N VAL A 54 -1.31 4.69 -3.97
CA VAL A 54 -0.23 4.59 -2.99
C VAL A 54 -0.68 3.73 -1.82
N LEU A 55 -0.08 2.54 -1.67
CA LEU A 55 -0.26 1.65 -0.54
C LEU A 55 0.84 1.89 0.50
N VAL A 56 0.47 2.58 1.59
CA VAL A 56 1.30 2.70 2.77
C VAL A 56 1.17 1.45 3.63
N HIS A 57 2.28 0.75 3.82
CA HIS A 57 2.34 -0.43 4.66
C HIS A 57 3.13 -0.15 5.94
N ALA A 58 2.82 -0.92 6.97
CA ALA A 58 3.55 -0.85 8.23
C ALA A 58 5.02 -1.26 8.01
N THR A 59 5.98 -0.55 8.61
CA THR A 59 7.38 -0.98 8.55
C THR A 59 7.56 -2.37 9.20
N GLY A 60 8.34 -3.24 8.58
CA GLY A 60 8.57 -4.62 9.04
C GLY A 60 7.49 -5.62 8.62
N ILE A 61 6.53 -5.23 7.78
CA ILE A 61 5.55 -6.14 7.19
C ILE A 61 6.22 -7.26 6.38
N SER A 62 5.64 -8.46 6.41
CA SER A 62 6.17 -9.59 5.63
C SER A 62 5.86 -9.45 4.14
N VAL A 63 6.75 -9.95 3.27
CA VAL A 63 6.55 -9.96 1.81
C VAL A 63 5.27 -10.71 1.42
N ARG A 64 4.95 -11.80 2.12
CA ARG A 64 3.72 -12.58 1.89
C ARG A 64 2.47 -11.72 2.15
N GLU A 65 2.49 -10.94 3.20
CA GLU A 65 1.38 -10.07 3.56
C GLU A 65 1.25 -8.88 2.61
N LEU A 66 2.37 -8.28 2.22
CA LEU A 66 2.39 -7.24 1.20
C LEU A 66 1.85 -7.76 -0.14
N GLY A 67 2.26 -8.96 -0.56
CA GLY A 67 1.73 -9.62 -1.75
C GLY A 67 0.23 -9.90 -1.67
N ARG A 68 -0.29 -10.22 -0.47
CA ARG A 68 -1.75 -10.34 -0.23
C ARG A 68 -2.46 -9.01 -0.47
N TYR A 69 -1.94 -7.88 0.06
CA TYR A 69 -2.55 -6.57 -0.17
C TYR A 69 -2.57 -6.17 -1.64
N VAL A 70 -1.48 -6.41 -2.38
CA VAL A 70 -1.45 -6.17 -3.83
C VAL A 70 -2.47 -7.05 -4.56
N GLY A 71 -2.57 -8.33 -4.19
CA GLY A 71 -3.58 -9.25 -4.73
C GLY A 71 -5.01 -8.79 -4.45
N ASP A 72 -5.28 -8.30 -3.24
CA ASP A 72 -6.61 -7.80 -2.84
C ASP A 72 -6.96 -6.50 -3.59
N LEU A 73 -5.99 -5.62 -3.85
CA LEU A 73 -6.18 -4.42 -4.69
C LEU A 73 -6.53 -4.81 -6.13
N ALA A 74 -5.81 -5.80 -6.68
CA ALA A 74 -6.06 -6.32 -8.03
C ALA A 74 -7.47 -6.95 -8.12
N ALA A 75 -7.85 -7.75 -7.12
CA ALA A 75 -9.17 -8.37 -7.03
C ALA A 75 -10.30 -7.34 -6.87
N ALA A 76 -10.00 -6.19 -6.24
CA ALA A 76 -10.91 -5.06 -6.14
C ALA A 76 -10.99 -4.22 -7.44
N GLY A 77 -10.26 -4.59 -8.49
CA GLY A 77 -10.33 -3.98 -9.81
C GLY A 77 -9.36 -2.84 -10.05
N LEU A 78 -8.35 -2.65 -9.20
CA LEU A 78 -7.27 -1.70 -9.45
C LEU A 78 -6.16 -2.34 -10.28
N ASP A 79 -5.51 -1.53 -11.12
CA ASP A 79 -4.33 -1.96 -11.87
C ASP A 79 -3.13 -2.15 -10.92
N PRO A 80 -2.56 -3.36 -10.80
CA PRO A 80 -1.40 -3.61 -9.95
C PRO A 80 -0.17 -2.78 -10.35
N GLU A 81 -0.04 -2.41 -11.62
CA GLU A 81 1.08 -1.60 -12.10
C GLU A 81 0.97 -0.13 -11.66
N ALA A 82 -0.23 0.32 -11.30
CA ALA A 82 -0.47 1.66 -10.75
C ALA A 82 -0.24 1.75 -9.22
N VAL A 83 0.08 0.62 -8.57
CA VAL A 83 0.29 0.53 -7.11
C VAL A 83 1.74 0.82 -6.74
N GLU A 84 1.96 1.99 -6.15
CA GLU A 84 3.18 2.37 -5.47
C GLU A 84 3.12 1.91 -4.00
N MET A 85 4.15 1.19 -3.53
CA MET A 85 4.25 0.76 -2.14
C MET A 85 5.23 1.63 -1.37
N ARG A 86 4.82 2.12 -0.19
CA ARG A 86 5.66 2.92 0.69
C ARG A 86 5.54 2.43 2.13
N SER A 87 6.63 2.48 2.89
CA SER A 87 6.55 2.24 4.33
C SER A 87 6.01 3.47 5.05
N ASP A 88 5.34 3.28 6.18
CA ASP A 88 4.87 4.36 7.05
C ASP A 88 6.00 5.33 7.44
N ILE A 89 7.18 4.81 7.78
CA ILE A 89 8.34 5.63 8.13
C ILE A 89 8.85 6.45 6.92
N ASP A 90 8.86 5.86 5.72
CA ASP A 90 9.30 6.59 4.52
C ASP A 90 8.33 7.72 4.16
N VAL A 91 7.02 7.52 4.34
CA VAL A 91 6.04 8.58 4.14
C VAL A 91 6.25 9.72 5.14
N LEU A 92 6.43 9.38 6.43
CA LEU A 92 6.64 10.37 7.48
C LEU A 92 7.93 11.17 7.23
N GLU A 93 9.05 10.51 6.98
CA GLU A 93 10.32 11.21 6.72
C GLU A 93 10.31 12.01 5.43
N SER A 94 9.58 11.59 4.40
CA SER A 94 9.43 12.38 3.16
C SER A 94 8.56 13.62 3.35
N SER A 95 7.79 13.70 4.44
CA SER A 95 6.90 14.83 4.75
C SER A 95 7.53 15.92 5.60
N ILE A 96 8.70 15.66 6.18
CA ILE A 96 9.37 16.56 7.11
C ILE A 96 10.84 16.72 6.75
N THR A 97 11.47 17.81 7.15
CA THR A 97 12.92 18.04 6.99
C THR A 97 13.73 17.47 8.17
N SER A 98 13.20 16.43 8.82
CA SER A 98 13.64 15.91 10.10
C SER A 98 13.57 14.40 10.08
N ARG A 99 14.25 13.75 11.00
CA ARG A 99 14.13 12.32 11.22
C ARG A 99 12.81 12.02 11.91
N ALA A 100 12.12 10.98 11.45
CA ALA A 100 10.92 10.47 12.11
C ALA A 100 11.29 9.31 13.04
N LEU A 101 10.66 9.28 14.21
CA LEU A 101 10.51 8.11 15.06
C LEU A 101 9.02 7.83 15.17
N LEU A 102 8.58 6.65 14.75
CA LEU A 102 7.19 6.23 14.80
C LEU A 102 7.00 5.19 15.90
N ILE A 103 6.14 5.48 16.85
CA ILE A 103 5.63 4.53 17.83
C ILE A 103 4.38 3.88 17.24
N ASP A 104 4.40 2.57 17.04
CA ASP A 104 3.24 1.78 16.62
C ASP A 104 2.63 1.08 17.83
N ALA A 105 1.61 1.71 18.41
CA ALA A 105 0.97 1.27 19.64
C ALA A 105 0.28 -0.10 19.50
N ASP A 106 -0.19 -0.44 18.29
CA ASP A 106 -0.87 -1.71 18.04
C ASP A 106 0.10 -2.90 18.04
N ARG A 107 1.37 -2.64 17.72
CA ARG A 107 2.41 -3.66 17.60
C ARG A 107 3.48 -3.60 18.69
N ASP A 108 3.38 -2.62 19.59
CA ASP A 108 4.38 -2.35 20.63
C ASP A 108 5.78 -2.13 20.05
N LEU A 109 5.88 -1.28 19.02
CA LEU A 109 7.13 -1.04 18.29
C LEU A 109 7.56 0.43 18.30
N LEU A 110 8.87 0.64 18.32
CA LEU A 110 9.54 1.87 17.93
C LEU A 110 10.20 1.67 16.56
N ILE A 111 9.85 2.53 15.60
CA ILE A 111 10.25 2.43 14.20
C ILE A 111 11.01 3.69 13.82
N GLY A 112 12.14 3.52 13.13
CA GLY A 112 12.90 4.60 12.51
C GLY A 112 13.80 4.05 11.41
N ARG A 113 14.60 4.91 10.79
CA ARG A 113 15.74 4.45 9.97
C ARG A 113 16.92 3.97 10.84
N LEU A 114 17.17 4.65 11.96
CA LEU A 114 18.29 4.37 12.89
C LEU A 114 17.91 4.71 14.35
N PRO A 115 17.06 3.92 15.00
CA PRO A 115 17.14 2.47 14.98
C PRO A 115 16.32 1.87 13.86
N ARG A 116 16.69 0.66 13.44
CA ARG A 116 15.73 -0.23 12.79
C ARG A 116 14.62 -0.58 13.79
N THR A 117 13.46 -0.97 13.27
CA THR A 117 12.30 -1.41 14.05
C THR A 117 12.69 -2.32 15.22
N ALA A 118 12.24 -1.94 16.42
CA ALA A 118 12.47 -2.67 17.67
C ALA A 118 11.21 -2.59 18.55
N PRO A 119 11.07 -3.45 19.59
CA PRO A 119 10.05 -3.27 20.61
C PRO A 119 10.11 -1.86 21.22
N PHE A 120 8.95 -1.30 21.57
CA PHE A 120 8.90 0.01 22.19
C PHE A 120 9.51 -0.05 23.60
N ASP A 121 10.43 0.88 23.85
CA ASP A 121 11.06 1.09 25.15
C ASP A 121 11.29 2.59 25.33
N ALA A 122 10.85 3.13 26.47
CA ALA A 122 10.87 4.57 26.73
C ALA A 122 12.30 5.11 26.87
N ASP A 123 13.19 4.34 27.50
CA ASP A 123 14.60 4.70 27.64
C ASP A 123 15.30 4.71 26.28
N THR A 124 14.95 3.76 25.42
CA THR A 124 15.42 3.69 24.04
C THR A 124 14.91 4.88 23.20
N LEU A 125 13.64 5.25 23.32
CA LEU A 125 13.12 6.47 22.70
C LEU A 125 13.89 7.71 23.19
N ALA A 126 14.09 7.83 24.50
CA ALA A 126 14.81 8.95 25.12
C ALA A 126 16.22 9.09 24.56
N ARG A 127 16.96 7.97 24.45
CA ARG A 127 18.30 7.95 23.85
C ARG A 127 18.28 8.46 22.40
N TYR A 128 17.35 7.99 21.58
CA TYR A 128 17.31 8.41 20.18
C TYR A 128 16.89 9.86 19.97
N VAL A 129 16.03 10.40 20.82
CA VAL A 129 15.73 11.83 20.79
C VAL A 129 16.91 12.64 21.31
N ALA A 130 17.62 12.16 22.35
CA ALA A 130 18.79 12.84 22.90
C ALA A 130 19.97 12.90 21.92
N ASP A 131 20.12 11.91 21.02
CA ASP A 131 21.16 11.90 19.99
C ASP A 131 21.03 13.10 19.02
N ASP A 132 19.80 13.50 18.67
CA ASP A 132 19.51 14.66 17.82
C ASP A 132 18.14 15.28 18.15
N PRO A 133 18.05 16.10 19.22
CA PRO A 133 16.78 16.59 19.73
C PRO A 133 16.15 17.67 18.85
N VAL A 134 16.94 18.34 18.01
CA VAL A 134 16.47 19.43 17.14
C VAL A 134 15.86 18.88 15.85
N HIS A 135 16.40 17.77 15.34
CA HIS A 135 15.95 17.20 14.07
C HIS A 135 15.22 15.86 14.23
N THR A 136 14.83 15.46 15.43
CA THR A 136 14.01 14.26 15.64
C THR A 136 12.57 14.63 15.97
N ARG A 137 11.62 14.07 15.23
CA ARG A 137 10.18 14.18 15.51
C ARG A 137 9.59 12.82 15.85
N VAL A 138 8.81 12.79 16.92
CA VAL A 138 8.12 11.57 17.38
C VAL A 138 6.69 11.58 16.86
N PHE A 139 6.28 10.46 16.27
CA PHE A 139 4.94 10.18 15.80
C PHE A 139 4.38 8.99 16.56
N LEU A 140 3.06 8.93 16.67
CA LEU A 140 2.35 7.87 17.36
C LEU A 140 1.14 7.43 16.54
N THR A 141 1.09 6.14 16.20
CA THR A 141 -0.03 5.53 15.50
C THR A 141 -0.57 4.34 16.28
N GLY A 142 -1.77 3.89 15.92
CA GLY A 142 -2.47 2.77 16.55
C GLY A 142 -3.87 3.16 17.03
N HIS A 143 -4.63 2.17 17.47
CA HIS A 143 -6.01 2.37 17.92
C HIS A 143 -6.06 3.30 19.15
N PRO A 144 -7.08 4.17 19.25
CA PRO A 144 -7.24 5.06 20.42
C PRO A 144 -7.16 4.32 21.75
N GLU A 145 -7.74 3.12 21.84
CA GLU A 145 -7.82 2.31 23.06
C GLU A 145 -6.45 1.84 23.60
N VAL A 146 -5.46 1.65 22.73
CA VAL A 146 -4.12 1.18 23.13
C VAL A 146 -3.10 2.32 23.21
N ARG A 147 -3.41 3.47 22.60
CA ARG A 147 -2.47 4.57 22.39
C ARG A 147 -2.10 5.32 23.67
N ASP A 148 -3.00 5.37 24.65
CA ASP A 148 -2.86 6.21 25.85
C ASP A 148 -1.57 5.92 26.63
N ARG A 149 -1.21 4.64 26.79
CA ARG A 149 0.04 4.23 27.45
C ARG A 149 1.26 4.83 26.77
N TYR A 150 1.32 4.77 25.45
CA TYR A 150 2.46 5.26 24.67
C TYR A 150 2.49 6.78 24.60
N HIS A 151 1.32 7.42 24.53
CA HIS A 151 1.22 8.87 24.61
C HIS A 151 1.75 9.39 25.96
N LEU A 152 1.44 8.71 27.07
CA LEU A 152 1.99 9.04 28.38
C LEU A 152 3.51 8.78 28.43
N ALA A 153 3.97 7.62 27.97
CA ALA A 153 5.39 7.26 27.98
C ALA A 153 6.26 8.17 27.12
N ALA A 154 5.72 8.73 26.04
CA ALA A 154 6.41 9.64 25.14
C ALA A 154 6.07 11.13 25.37
N ARG A 155 5.33 11.46 26.44
CA ARG A 155 4.75 12.80 26.66
C ARG A 155 5.76 13.93 26.55
N ASP A 156 6.97 13.73 27.07
CA ASP A 156 8.04 14.73 27.08
C ASP A 156 8.58 15.07 25.68
N TYR A 157 8.25 14.24 24.68
CA TYR A 157 8.63 14.40 23.28
C TYR A 157 7.47 14.87 22.38
N ALA A 158 6.31 15.18 22.98
CA ALA A 158 5.11 15.69 22.30
C ALA A 158 4.76 14.92 21.01
N PRO A 159 4.46 13.61 21.11
CA PRO A 159 4.28 12.75 19.95
C PRO A 159 3.09 13.23 19.09
N GLN A 160 3.32 13.37 17.79
CA GLN A 160 2.27 13.71 16.85
C GLN A 160 1.44 12.47 16.53
N ILE A 161 0.13 12.53 16.81
CA ILE A 161 -0.79 11.44 16.49
C ILE A 161 -0.99 11.38 14.97
N VAL A 162 -0.77 10.19 14.40
CA VAL A 162 -0.96 9.93 12.97
C VAL A 162 -1.99 8.82 12.79
N GLU A 163 -3.18 9.24 12.39
CA GLU A 163 -4.25 8.33 11.98
C GLU A 163 -3.97 7.76 10.58
N ARG A 164 -4.38 6.51 10.33
CA ARG A 164 -4.11 5.83 9.05
C ARG A 164 -4.67 6.59 7.83
N PRO A 165 -5.88 7.18 7.83
CA PRO A 165 -6.35 7.98 6.70
C PRO A 165 -5.48 9.22 6.45
N ALA A 166 -4.99 9.86 7.52
CA ALA A 166 -4.08 11.00 7.41
C ALA A 166 -2.72 10.58 6.83
N LEU A 167 -2.21 9.41 7.22
CA LEU A 167 -0.99 8.85 6.63
C LEU A 167 -1.16 8.52 5.14
N ALA A 168 -2.32 8.00 4.75
CA ALA A 168 -2.67 7.77 3.35
C ALA A 168 -2.70 9.09 2.55
N ALA A 169 -3.30 10.14 3.11
CA ALA A 169 -3.29 11.47 2.50
C ALA A 169 -1.89 12.07 2.39
N LEU A 170 -1.06 11.91 3.42
CA LEU A 170 0.32 12.37 3.43
C LEU A 170 1.15 11.70 2.33
N ALA A 171 0.90 10.42 2.06
CA ALA A 171 1.56 9.68 1.01
C ALA A 171 1.21 10.18 -0.40
N LEU A 172 -0.01 10.68 -0.61
CA LEU A 172 -0.41 11.30 -1.88
C LEU A 172 0.29 12.64 -2.14
N ASN A 173 0.54 13.40 -1.06
CA ASN A 173 1.06 14.76 -1.12
C ASN A 173 2.59 14.85 -1.03
N THR A 174 3.27 13.77 -0.68
CA THR A 174 4.73 13.74 -0.57
C THR A 174 5.35 13.08 -1.80
N PRO A 175 6.39 13.69 -2.40
CA PRO A 175 7.09 13.06 -3.51
C PRO A 175 7.70 11.72 -3.04
N THR A 176 7.68 10.73 -3.93
CA THR A 176 8.43 9.50 -3.74
C THR A 176 9.91 9.88 -3.70
N PRO A 177 10.66 9.62 -2.61
CA PRO A 177 12.10 9.75 -2.66
C PRO A 177 12.57 8.82 -3.77
N THR A 178 13.32 9.35 -4.74
CA THR A 178 13.92 8.58 -5.84
C THR A 178 14.98 7.64 -5.26
N SER A 179 14.52 6.61 -4.55
CA SER A 179 15.35 5.51 -4.12
C SER A 179 15.67 4.74 -5.38
N LEU A 180 16.95 4.67 -5.72
CA LEU A 180 17.52 3.81 -6.77
C LEU A 180 17.34 2.31 -6.47
N MET A 181 16.26 1.92 -5.81
CA MET A 181 15.69 0.59 -5.99
C MET A 181 14.85 0.64 -7.26
N SER A 182 15.57 0.49 -8.39
CA SER A 182 15.06 -0.27 -9.50
C SER A 182 14.54 -1.57 -8.90
N THR A 183 13.23 -1.64 -8.61
CA THR A 183 12.57 -2.94 -8.57
C THR A 183 12.90 -3.51 -9.93
N THR A 184 13.80 -4.49 -9.95
CA THR A 184 14.02 -5.32 -11.12
C THR A 184 12.64 -5.60 -11.66
N ARG A 185 12.38 -5.17 -12.89
CA ARG A 185 11.14 -5.47 -13.59
C ARG A 185 10.79 -6.91 -13.24
N LEU A 186 9.77 -7.12 -12.40
CA LEU A 186 9.08 -8.40 -12.32
C LEU A 186 8.19 -8.53 -13.56
N GLY A 187 8.70 -8.10 -14.72
CA GLY A 187 8.25 -8.53 -16.01
C GLY A 187 8.97 -9.84 -16.28
N SER A 188 8.19 -10.91 -16.39
CA SER A 188 8.49 -12.12 -17.19
C SER A 188 9.18 -13.34 -16.56
N SER A 189 8.99 -13.69 -15.29
CA SER A 189 9.42 -15.05 -14.85
C SER A 189 8.51 -15.86 -13.93
N LEU A 190 7.31 -15.39 -13.53
CA LEU A 190 6.36 -16.20 -12.76
C LEU A 190 4.90 -16.14 -13.26
N MET A 191 4.71 -16.03 -14.58
CA MET A 191 3.48 -16.43 -15.24
C MET A 191 3.75 -17.56 -16.24
N VAL A 192 4.05 -18.74 -15.70
CA VAL A 192 3.56 -19.99 -16.31
C VAL A 192 2.30 -20.37 -15.52
N GLY A 193 1.28 -19.52 -15.61
CA GLY A 193 -0.09 -19.97 -15.40
C GLY A 193 -0.52 -20.70 -16.68
N PRO A 194 -1.28 -21.81 -16.59
CA PRO A 194 -1.68 -22.55 -17.78
C PRO A 194 -2.49 -21.62 -18.69
N ARG A 195 -1.87 -21.19 -19.79
CA ARG A 195 -2.57 -20.50 -20.87
C ARG A 195 -3.71 -21.43 -21.31
N ARG A 196 -4.94 -20.99 -21.04
CA ARG A 196 -6.19 -21.53 -21.59
C ARG A 196 -5.93 -22.09 -22.99
N ALA A 197 -6.03 -23.41 -23.12
CA ALA A 197 -5.89 -24.17 -24.38
C ALA A 197 -7.07 -23.94 -25.36
N TRP A 198 -7.70 -22.77 -25.31
CA TRP A 198 -8.83 -22.43 -26.16
C TRP A 198 -8.49 -22.22 -27.64
N PRO A 199 -7.34 -21.62 -28.04
CA PRO A 199 -7.03 -21.49 -29.46
C PRO A 199 -6.54 -22.81 -30.10
N LEU A 200 -6.01 -23.75 -29.30
CA LEU A 200 -5.55 -25.06 -29.80
C LEU A 200 -6.71 -26.05 -30.05
N LEU A 201 -7.74 -26.03 -29.21
CA LEU A 201 -8.94 -26.86 -29.44
C LEU A 201 -9.74 -26.39 -30.66
N ILE A 202 -9.81 -25.07 -30.90
CA ILE A 202 -10.49 -24.51 -32.09
C ILE A 202 -9.71 -24.84 -33.37
N THR A 203 -8.38 -24.73 -33.38
CA THR A 203 -7.58 -25.12 -34.54
C THR A 203 -7.66 -26.62 -34.82
N MET A 204 -7.69 -27.47 -33.79
CA MET A 204 -7.85 -28.90 -33.99
C MET A 204 -9.25 -29.27 -34.52
N ALA A 205 -10.31 -28.62 -34.03
CA ALA A 205 -11.67 -28.83 -34.53
C ALA A 205 -11.83 -28.39 -35.98
N ILE A 206 -11.20 -27.28 -36.39
CA ILE A 206 -11.22 -26.82 -37.79
C ILE A 206 -10.42 -27.79 -38.68
N ALA A 207 -9.25 -28.25 -38.24
CA ALA A 207 -8.43 -29.20 -39.00
C ALA A 207 -9.16 -30.54 -39.21
N VAL A 208 -9.79 -31.09 -38.17
CA VAL A 208 -10.60 -32.33 -38.28
C VAL A 208 -11.78 -32.13 -39.22
N SER A 209 -12.48 -30.99 -39.13
CA SER A 209 -13.62 -30.69 -40.01
C SER A 209 -13.22 -30.58 -41.48
N ILE A 210 -12.04 -30.02 -41.78
CA ILE A 210 -11.48 -29.95 -43.13
C ILE A 210 -11.12 -31.35 -43.64
N VAL A 211 -10.48 -32.20 -42.82
CA VAL A 211 -10.10 -33.56 -43.22
C VAL A 211 -11.33 -34.44 -43.46
N VAL A 212 -12.35 -34.36 -42.61
CA VAL A 212 -13.61 -35.09 -42.78
C VAL A 212 -14.37 -34.59 -44.01
N GLY A 213 -14.43 -33.26 -44.22
CA GLY A 213 -15.04 -32.69 -45.43
C GLY A 213 -14.34 -33.13 -46.72
N TRP A 214 -13.00 -33.15 -46.73
CA TRP A 214 -12.21 -33.61 -47.88
C TRP A 214 -12.35 -35.10 -48.15
N THR A 215 -12.42 -35.94 -47.11
CA THR A 215 -12.59 -37.39 -47.30
C THR A 215 -13.98 -37.73 -47.81
N VAL A 216 -15.04 -37.04 -47.36
CA VAL A 216 -16.40 -37.25 -47.87
C VAL A 216 -16.53 -36.81 -49.33
N LEU A 217 -15.86 -35.72 -49.74
CA LEU A 217 -15.94 -35.21 -51.12
C LEU A 217 -15.22 -36.07 -52.16
N PHE A 218 -14.30 -36.94 -51.74
CA PHE A 218 -13.52 -37.83 -52.62
C PHE A 218 -14.02 -39.29 -52.61
N LEU A 219 -15.01 -39.62 -51.78
CA LEU A 219 -15.60 -40.96 -51.65
C LEU A 219 -17.05 -41.05 -52.18
N THR A 220 -17.58 -39.97 -52.77
CA THR A 220 -18.84 -39.93 -53.53
C THR A 220 -18.57 -39.64 -55.00
#